data_AF-A0A034VR63-F1
#
_entry.id   AF-A0A034VR63-F1
#
_cell.length_a   1.000
_cell.length_b   1.000
_cell.length_c   1.000
_cell.angle_alpha   90.00
_cell.angle_beta   90.00
_cell.angle_gamma   90.00
#
_symmetry.space_group_name_H-M   'P 1'
#
loop_
_entity.id
_entity.type
_entity.pdbx_description
1 polymer ?
#
loop_
_entity_poly.entity_id
_entity_poly.type
_entity_poly.pdbx_seq_one_letter_code
_entity_poly.pdbx_strand_id
1 'polypeptide(L)'
;MSSYECERRVATEKHQTGAADRRVKAISHVGHAVNLAIERFVTIGEIIAEDNLDIKSDILECCRNARDAGKSIERLCDISAMDNMNYSTLELPVYDENAIIIAAKALISAVTRILLLVDIVVVKQLLTAKRKIVKSLRKLESVVNFTEFVRAYSLFGIEMIELAYLIRNQQNNIKEERRRAQMFSAKQILEHSISILLSSSKATLLHYDCMIAKENRDTVFCQIRRAMDLIHFVVKDCIFETQFLTYNEHAAKNIGGETVQSSTNYLTFLLEKFRSKPLDDAKPTTMYIGNNNYSKIATSTTLTEKKWNN
;
A
#
# COMPACT_ATOMS: atom_id res chain seq x y z
N MET A 1 49.46 -47.52 13.64
CA MET A 1 48.22 -46.75 13.49
C MET A 1 47.06 -47.71 13.59
N SER A 2 46.20 -47.52 14.59
CA SER A 2 45.26 -48.54 15.02
C SER A 2 43.98 -48.48 14.18
N SER A 3 43.39 -49.64 13.83
CA SER A 3 42.15 -49.76 13.03
C SER A 3 41.02 -48.85 13.56
N TYR A 4 41.01 -48.63 14.88
CA TYR A 4 40.03 -47.81 15.60
C TYR A 4 40.18 -46.29 15.35
N GLU A 5 41.35 -45.79 14.98
CA GLU A 5 41.54 -44.36 14.59
C GLU A 5 41.09 -44.12 13.13
N CYS A 6 41.22 -45.13 12.27
CA CYS A 6 40.73 -45.09 10.90
C CYS A 6 39.19 -45.07 10.86
N GLU A 7 38.53 -45.96 11.60
CA GLU A 7 37.06 -45.98 11.72
C GLU A 7 36.50 -44.70 12.34
N ARG A 8 37.18 -44.12 13.33
CA ARG A 8 36.77 -42.83 13.92
C ARG A 8 36.85 -41.68 12.92
N ARG A 9 37.92 -41.61 12.11
CA ARG A 9 38.07 -40.59 11.05
C ARG A 9 37.00 -40.73 9.96
N VAL A 10 36.74 -41.96 9.51
CA VAL A 10 35.71 -42.26 8.50
C VAL A 10 34.30 -41.93 9.03
N ALA A 11 34.03 -42.19 10.31
CA ALA A 11 32.76 -41.84 10.94
C ALA A 11 32.57 -40.31 11.06
N THR A 12 33.63 -39.57 11.41
CA THR A 12 33.58 -38.09 11.47
C THR A 12 33.42 -37.45 10.10
N GLU A 13 34.08 -37.97 9.06
CA GLU A 13 33.94 -37.50 7.68
C GLU A 13 32.55 -37.78 7.10
N LYS A 14 31.97 -38.96 7.37
CA LYS A 14 30.58 -39.29 6.99
C LYS A 14 29.53 -38.41 7.67
N HIS A 15 29.77 -38.01 8.93
CA HIS A 15 28.86 -37.10 9.63
C HIS A 15 28.96 -35.65 9.13
N GLN A 16 30.17 -35.18 8.80
CA GLN A 16 30.38 -33.84 8.24
C GLN A 16 29.84 -33.71 6.81
N THR A 17 30.04 -34.72 5.96
CA THR A 17 29.48 -34.78 4.59
C THR A 17 27.95 -34.81 4.60
N GLY A 18 27.32 -35.59 5.50
CA GLY A 18 25.85 -35.60 5.64
C GLY A 18 25.25 -34.31 6.23
N ALA A 19 26.03 -33.49 6.92
CA ALA A 19 25.61 -32.17 7.40
C ALA A 19 25.77 -31.09 6.31
N ALA A 20 26.81 -31.18 5.48
CA ALA A 20 27.04 -30.29 4.35
C ALA A 20 25.97 -30.48 3.24
N ASP A 21 25.65 -31.72 2.88
CA ASP A 21 24.59 -32.04 1.90
C ASP A 21 23.21 -31.52 2.34
N ARG A 22 22.91 -31.62 3.65
CA ARG A 22 21.69 -31.04 4.22
C ARG A 22 21.65 -29.50 4.12
N ARG A 23 22.78 -28.81 4.29
CA ARG A 23 22.85 -27.35 4.14
C ARG A 23 22.67 -26.92 2.68
N VAL A 24 23.31 -27.61 1.75
CA VAL A 24 23.20 -27.33 0.31
C VAL A 24 21.74 -27.46 -0.17
N LYS A 25 21.08 -28.56 0.20
CA LYS A 25 19.64 -28.76 -0.09
C LYS A 25 18.75 -27.69 0.52
N ALA A 26 19.04 -27.26 1.75
CA ALA A 26 18.28 -26.19 2.40
C ALA A 26 18.42 -24.85 1.66
N ILE A 27 19.62 -24.51 1.18
CA ILE A 27 19.88 -23.26 0.45
C ILE A 27 19.20 -23.25 -0.91
N SER A 28 19.32 -24.34 -1.68
CA SER A 28 18.60 -24.50 -2.95
C SER A 28 17.08 -24.37 -2.76
N HIS A 29 16.53 -25.00 -1.72
CA HIS A 29 15.11 -24.86 -1.37
C HIS A 29 14.72 -23.40 -1.03
N VAL A 30 15.57 -22.66 -0.33
CA VAL A 30 15.33 -21.23 -0.04
C VAL A 30 15.31 -20.41 -1.34
N GLY A 31 16.27 -20.62 -2.25
CA GLY A 31 16.30 -19.93 -3.54
C GLY A 31 15.03 -20.17 -4.37
N HIS A 32 14.59 -21.43 -4.45
CA HIS A 32 13.34 -21.79 -5.13
C HIS A 32 12.11 -21.16 -4.46
N ALA A 33 12.02 -21.22 -3.13
CA ALA A 33 10.90 -20.62 -2.38
C ALA A 33 10.83 -19.10 -2.57
N VAL A 34 11.98 -18.42 -2.60
CA VAL A 34 12.07 -16.98 -2.87
C VAL A 34 11.57 -16.67 -4.28
N ASN A 35 12.04 -17.38 -5.30
CA ASN A 35 11.59 -17.14 -6.69
C ASN A 35 10.07 -17.38 -6.85
N LEU A 36 9.54 -18.44 -6.25
CA LEU A 36 8.10 -18.71 -6.25
C LEU A 36 7.28 -17.59 -5.58
N ALA A 37 7.77 -17.05 -4.46
CA ALA A 37 7.12 -15.93 -3.78
C ALA A 37 7.12 -14.66 -4.65
N ILE A 38 8.20 -14.42 -5.37
CA ILE A 38 8.34 -13.26 -6.28
C ILE A 38 7.39 -13.39 -7.47
N GLU A 39 7.27 -14.56 -8.09
CA GLU A 39 6.32 -14.77 -9.20
C GLU A 39 4.88 -14.49 -8.76
N ARG A 40 4.49 -14.94 -7.56
CA ARG A 40 3.17 -14.63 -6.99
C ARG A 40 2.99 -13.13 -6.73
N PHE A 41 4.00 -12.47 -6.17
CA PHE A 41 3.97 -11.02 -5.93
C PHE A 41 3.84 -10.23 -7.23
N VAL A 42 4.66 -10.56 -8.23
CA VAL A 42 4.69 -9.91 -9.54
C VAL A 42 3.36 -10.10 -10.28
N THR A 43 2.76 -11.29 -10.21
CA THR A 43 1.43 -11.55 -10.82
C THR A 43 0.37 -10.56 -10.30
N ILE A 44 0.36 -10.29 -8.99
CA ILE A 44 -0.56 -9.31 -8.40
C ILE A 44 -0.24 -7.90 -8.90
N GLY A 45 1.05 -7.53 -9.00
CA GLY A 45 1.49 -6.25 -9.57
C GLY A 45 1.07 -6.07 -11.03
N GLU A 46 1.19 -7.11 -11.85
CA GLU A 46 0.79 -7.13 -13.26
C GLU A 46 -0.74 -6.93 -13.40
N ILE A 47 -1.54 -7.61 -12.58
CA ILE A 47 -3.01 -7.42 -12.55
C ILE A 47 -3.37 -5.96 -12.20
N ILE A 48 -2.74 -5.39 -11.17
CA ILE A 48 -2.97 -3.99 -10.78
C ILE A 48 -2.58 -3.02 -11.91
N ALA A 49 -1.53 -3.33 -12.65
CA ALA A 49 -1.05 -2.52 -13.77
C ALA A 49 -2.03 -2.51 -14.95
N GLU A 50 -2.78 -3.58 -15.19
CA GLU A 50 -3.77 -3.65 -16.28
C GLU A 50 -4.88 -2.61 -16.12
N ASP A 51 -5.32 -2.37 -14.89
CA ASP A 51 -6.35 -1.39 -14.56
C ASP A 51 -5.85 0.07 -14.57
N ASN A 52 -4.54 0.30 -14.69
CA ASN A 52 -3.91 1.61 -14.50
C ASN A 52 -2.93 1.95 -15.64
N LEU A 53 -3.48 2.28 -16.82
CA LEU A 53 -2.74 2.45 -18.08
C LEU A 53 -1.55 3.43 -18.03
N ASP A 54 -1.66 4.51 -17.27
CA ASP A 54 -0.64 5.57 -17.22
C ASP A 54 0.60 5.21 -16.41
N ILE A 55 0.49 4.27 -15.45
CA ILE A 55 1.64 3.74 -14.70
C ILE A 55 1.95 2.29 -15.06
N LYS A 56 1.18 1.71 -16.00
CA LYS A 56 1.29 0.31 -16.41
C LYS A 56 2.71 -0.02 -16.87
N SER A 57 3.29 0.83 -17.70
CA SER A 57 4.66 0.64 -18.21
C SER A 57 5.68 0.53 -17.07
N ASP A 58 5.59 1.43 -16.09
CA ASP A 58 6.54 1.52 -14.97
C ASP A 58 6.42 0.31 -14.03
N ILE A 59 5.18 -0.12 -13.72
CA ILE A 59 4.95 -1.32 -12.91
C ILE A 59 5.47 -2.56 -13.63
N LEU A 60 5.17 -2.72 -14.93
CA LEU A 60 5.61 -3.87 -15.71
C LEU A 60 7.14 -3.94 -15.82
N GLU A 61 7.82 -2.81 -15.94
CA GLU A 61 9.28 -2.76 -15.90
C GLU A 61 9.84 -3.22 -14.55
N CYS A 62 9.30 -2.70 -13.44
CA CYS A 62 9.74 -3.12 -12.11
C CYS A 62 9.44 -4.60 -11.83
N CYS A 63 8.31 -5.11 -12.32
CA CYS A 63 7.93 -6.51 -12.27
C CYS A 63 8.93 -7.42 -13.01
N ARG A 64 9.39 -7.02 -14.20
CA ARG A 64 10.46 -7.72 -14.91
C ARG A 64 11.76 -7.75 -14.11
N ASN A 65 12.18 -6.60 -13.57
CA ASN A 65 13.40 -6.50 -12.77
C ASN A 65 13.34 -7.37 -11.50
N ALA A 66 12.18 -7.43 -10.83
CA ALA A 66 11.97 -8.29 -9.67
C ALA A 66 12.07 -9.78 -10.04
N ARG A 67 11.47 -10.18 -11.17
CA ARG A 67 11.53 -11.56 -11.70
C ARG A 67 12.96 -11.97 -12.06
N ASP A 68 13.71 -11.09 -12.71
CA ASP A 68 15.10 -11.36 -13.08
C ASP A 68 16.00 -11.50 -11.84
N ALA A 69 15.81 -10.63 -10.83
CA ALA A 69 16.50 -10.76 -9.54
C ALA A 69 16.13 -12.05 -8.80
N GLY A 70 14.85 -12.44 -8.79
CA GLY A 70 14.39 -13.70 -8.19
C GLY A 70 15.01 -14.94 -8.82
N LYS A 71 15.04 -15.00 -10.16
CA LYS A 71 15.72 -16.06 -10.91
C LYS A 71 17.23 -16.06 -10.68
N SER A 72 17.84 -14.89 -10.52
CA SER A 72 19.27 -14.80 -10.18
C SER A 72 19.56 -15.40 -8.81
N ILE A 73 18.72 -15.11 -7.80
CA ILE A 73 18.86 -15.70 -6.45
C ILE A 73 18.67 -17.21 -6.51
N GLU A 74 17.64 -17.71 -7.21
CA GLU A 74 17.42 -19.15 -7.37
C GLU A 74 18.64 -19.86 -7.97
N ARG A 75 19.23 -19.31 -9.04
CA ARG A 75 20.44 -19.87 -9.67
C ARG A 75 21.67 -19.83 -8.76
N LEU A 76 21.86 -18.75 -8.02
CA LEU A 76 22.98 -18.62 -7.08
C LEU A 76 22.84 -19.57 -5.88
N CYS A 77 21.61 -19.98 -5.55
CA CYS A 77 21.33 -20.95 -4.50
C CYS A 77 21.30 -22.40 -4.98
N ASP A 78 21.17 -22.66 -6.29
CA ASP A 78 21.16 -24.01 -6.86
C ASP A 78 22.58 -24.53 -7.15
N ILE A 79 23.18 -25.10 -6.11
CA ILE A 79 24.55 -25.60 -6.10
C ILE A 79 24.67 -26.98 -6.77
N SER A 80 23.54 -27.69 -6.92
CA SER A 80 23.45 -29.00 -7.59
C SER A 80 23.95 -28.98 -9.04
N ALA A 81 23.96 -27.80 -9.67
CA ALA A 81 24.46 -27.58 -11.03
C ALA A 81 25.97 -27.29 -11.11
N MET A 82 26.64 -26.98 -9.98
CA MET A 82 28.07 -26.64 -9.92
C MET A 82 28.99 -27.84 -9.63
N ASP A 83 28.43 -29.00 -9.31
CA ASP A 83 29.14 -30.26 -9.01
C ASP A 83 29.91 -30.86 -10.20
N ASN A 84 29.93 -30.22 -11.38
CA ASN A 84 30.67 -30.69 -12.56
C ASN A 84 32.12 -30.18 -12.65
N MET A 85 32.64 -29.46 -11.65
CA MET A 85 34.06 -29.11 -11.59
C MET A 85 34.74 -29.74 -10.38
N ASN A 86 35.41 -30.87 -10.66
CA ASN A 86 36.39 -31.55 -9.82
C ASN A 86 37.18 -30.61 -8.91
N TYR A 87 36.91 -30.64 -7.60
CA TYR A 87 37.97 -30.42 -6.61
C TYR A 87 37.88 -31.47 -5.51
N SER A 88 38.82 -32.41 -5.59
CA SER A 88 39.25 -33.25 -4.49
C SER A 88 40.00 -32.37 -3.49
N THR A 89 39.29 -31.72 -2.58
CA THR A 89 39.84 -31.21 -1.31
C THR A 89 38.71 -30.73 -0.41
N LEU A 90 38.97 -30.81 0.88
CA LEU A 90 38.13 -30.57 2.05
C LEU A 90 37.57 -29.13 2.21
N GLU A 91 37.22 -28.44 1.12
CA GLU A 91 36.72 -27.06 1.14
C GLU A 91 35.25 -27.01 0.71
N LEU A 92 34.42 -26.43 1.57
CA LEU A 92 33.00 -26.17 1.33
C LEU A 92 32.82 -25.42 -0.01
N PRO A 93 31.70 -25.65 -0.75
CA PRO A 93 31.40 -24.89 -1.96
C PRO A 93 31.55 -23.40 -1.68
N VAL A 94 32.36 -22.70 -2.47
CA VAL A 94 32.56 -21.26 -2.32
C VAL A 94 31.27 -20.56 -2.73
N TYR A 95 30.46 -20.20 -1.75
CA TYR A 95 29.28 -19.38 -1.93
C TYR A 95 29.72 -17.99 -2.36
N ASP A 96 29.23 -17.49 -3.49
CA ASP A 96 29.33 -16.07 -3.81
C ASP A 96 28.25 -15.31 -3.01
N GLU A 97 28.50 -15.20 -1.70
CA GLU A 97 27.64 -14.49 -0.76
C GLU A 97 27.42 -13.03 -1.21
N ASN A 98 28.43 -12.43 -1.83
CA ASN A 98 28.35 -11.08 -2.38
C ASN A 98 27.38 -11.01 -3.56
N ALA A 99 27.42 -11.96 -4.49
CA ALA A 99 26.46 -12.03 -5.59
C ALA A 99 25.01 -12.22 -5.09
N ILE A 100 24.81 -13.06 -4.08
CA ILE A 100 23.47 -13.25 -3.46
C ILE A 100 22.99 -11.95 -2.81
N ILE A 101 23.87 -11.26 -2.06
CA ILE A 101 23.55 -9.96 -1.44
C ILE A 101 23.18 -8.93 -2.49
N ILE A 102 23.93 -8.84 -3.60
CA ILE A 102 23.65 -7.90 -4.69
C ILE A 102 22.30 -8.22 -5.33
N ALA A 103 22.01 -9.49 -5.64
CA ALA A 103 20.75 -9.91 -6.22
C ALA A 103 19.56 -9.65 -5.27
N ALA A 104 19.73 -9.88 -3.97
CA ALA A 104 18.73 -9.58 -2.95
C ALA A 104 18.47 -8.06 -2.83
N LYS A 105 19.50 -7.23 -2.88
CA LYS A 105 19.34 -5.76 -2.90
C LYS A 105 18.59 -5.28 -4.13
N ALA A 106 18.93 -5.82 -5.31
CA ALA A 106 18.23 -5.52 -6.56
C ALA A 106 16.75 -5.91 -6.48
N LEU A 107 16.45 -7.09 -5.93
CA LEU A 107 15.08 -7.54 -5.70
C LEU A 107 14.30 -6.60 -4.77
N ILE A 108 14.88 -6.24 -3.63
CA ILE A 108 14.24 -5.34 -2.66
C ILE A 108 13.97 -3.97 -3.29
N SER A 109 14.91 -3.44 -4.08
CA SER A 109 14.72 -2.19 -4.82
C SER A 109 13.54 -2.29 -5.80
N ALA A 110 13.49 -3.35 -6.62
CA ALA A 110 12.40 -3.56 -7.59
C ALA A 110 11.03 -3.71 -6.89
N VAL A 111 10.95 -4.51 -5.83
CA VAL A 111 9.72 -4.68 -5.03
C VAL A 111 9.28 -3.38 -4.39
N THR A 112 10.21 -2.60 -3.82
CA THR A 112 9.92 -1.30 -3.21
C THR A 112 9.34 -0.33 -4.25
N ARG A 113 9.91 -0.29 -5.45
CA ARG A 113 9.39 0.53 -6.55
C ARG A 113 7.98 0.12 -6.96
N ILE A 114 7.68 -1.18 -7.03
CA ILE A 114 6.32 -1.67 -7.32
C ILE A 114 5.34 -1.17 -6.25
N LEU A 115 5.68 -1.31 -4.96
CA LEU A 115 4.82 -0.87 -3.86
C LEU A 115 4.55 0.64 -3.91
N LEU A 116 5.57 1.45 -4.20
CA LEU A 116 5.42 2.89 -4.34
C LEU A 116 4.55 3.29 -5.53
N LEU A 117 4.66 2.60 -6.66
CA LEU A 117 3.81 2.83 -7.83
C LEU A 117 2.35 2.43 -7.54
N VAL A 118 2.14 1.34 -6.81
CA VAL A 118 0.81 0.90 -6.36
C VAL A 118 0.20 1.93 -5.39
N ASP A 119 1.00 2.53 -4.51
CA ASP A 119 0.50 3.61 -3.64
C ASP A 119 0.04 4.84 -4.45
N ILE A 120 0.65 5.14 -5.61
CA ILE A 120 0.17 6.21 -6.50
C ILE A 120 -1.23 5.91 -7.05
N VAL A 121 -1.53 4.65 -7.37
CA VAL A 121 -2.87 4.23 -7.86
C VAL A 121 -3.95 4.66 -6.87
N VAL A 122 -3.69 4.45 -5.60
CA VAL A 122 -4.61 4.76 -4.52
C VAL A 122 -4.92 6.27 -4.45
N VAL A 123 -3.90 7.13 -4.56
CA VAL A 123 -4.09 8.59 -4.64
C VAL A 123 -4.91 8.96 -5.87
N LYS A 124 -4.67 8.29 -7.00
CA LYS A 124 -5.38 8.56 -8.26
C LYS A 124 -6.84 8.14 -8.21
N GLN A 125 -7.16 7.03 -7.55
CA GLN A 125 -8.55 6.63 -7.29
C GLN A 125 -9.26 7.70 -6.47
N LEU A 126 -8.63 8.18 -5.39
CA LEU A 126 -9.17 9.27 -4.57
C LEU A 126 -9.36 10.57 -5.37
N LEU A 127 -8.37 10.96 -6.17
CA LEU A 127 -8.45 12.14 -7.02
C LEU A 127 -9.57 12.02 -8.07
N THR A 128 -9.78 10.81 -8.61
CA THR A 128 -10.86 10.54 -9.56
C THR A 128 -12.23 10.63 -8.90
N ALA A 129 -12.41 10.04 -7.72
CA ALA A 129 -13.63 10.17 -6.93
C ALA A 129 -13.92 11.64 -6.59
N LYS A 130 -12.90 12.39 -6.15
CA LYS A 130 -13.01 13.84 -5.92
C LYS A 130 -13.46 14.61 -7.17
N ARG A 131 -12.91 14.29 -8.35
CA ARG A 131 -13.32 14.93 -9.62
C ARG A 131 -14.78 14.66 -9.96
N LYS A 132 -15.26 13.43 -9.75
CA LYS A 132 -16.68 13.06 -9.94
C LYS A 132 -17.58 13.92 -9.03
N ILE A 133 -17.25 13.98 -7.74
CA ILE A 133 -18.00 14.76 -6.73
C ILE A 133 -18.03 16.25 -7.07
N VAL A 134 -16.90 16.85 -7.45
CA VAL A 134 -16.88 18.26 -7.86
C VAL A 134 -17.79 18.49 -9.07
N LYS A 135 -17.85 17.54 -10.01
CA LYS A 135 -18.73 17.63 -11.17
C LYS A 135 -20.21 17.48 -10.80
N SER A 136 -20.57 16.56 -9.90
CA SER A 136 -21.95 16.39 -9.44
C SER A 136 -22.42 17.55 -8.56
N LEU A 137 -21.54 18.13 -7.74
CA LEU A 137 -21.83 19.36 -6.98
C LEU A 137 -22.14 20.55 -7.91
N ARG A 138 -21.35 20.76 -8.96
CA ARG A 138 -21.66 21.81 -9.96
C ARG A 138 -23.01 21.60 -10.63
N LYS A 139 -23.40 20.34 -10.89
CA LYS A 139 -24.75 20.04 -11.39
C LYS A 139 -25.79 20.46 -10.37
N LEU A 140 -25.65 20.04 -9.10
CA LEU A 140 -26.55 20.42 -8.01
C LEU A 140 -26.68 21.94 -7.83
N GLU A 141 -25.61 22.70 -8.04
CA GLU A 141 -25.61 24.16 -7.97
C GLU A 141 -26.53 24.80 -9.01
N SER A 142 -26.58 24.22 -10.22
CA SER A 142 -27.32 24.74 -11.37
C SER A 142 -28.79 24.33 -11.43
N VAL A 143 -29.23 23.43 -10.57
CA VAL A 143 -30.61 22.92 -10.60
C VAL A 143 -31.60 23.97 -10.12
N VAL A 144 -32.67 24.15 -10.88
CA VAL A 144 -33.79 25.08 -10.58
C VAL A 144 -35.14 24.38 -10.37
N ASN A 145 -35.24 23.07 -10.63
CA ASN A 145 -36.48 22.31 -10.47
C ASN A 145 -36.27 21.04 -9.62
N PHE A 146 -37.35 20.59 -9.00
CA PHE A 146 -37.31 19.49 -8.04
C PHE A 146 -36.92 18.14 -8.65
N THR A 147 -37.41 17.82 -9.84
CA THR A 147 -37.14 16.53 -10.49
C THR A 147 -35.67 16.39 -10.88
N GLU A 148 -35.06 17.44 -11.42
CA GLU A 148 -33.62 17.47 -11.69
C GLU A 148 -32.80 17.46 -10.42
N PHE A 149 -33.31 18.06 -9.34
CA PHE A 149 -32.64 18.06 -8.04
C PHE A 149 -32.53 16.64 -7.50
N VAL A 150 -33.64 15.90 -7.46
CA VAL A 150 -33.64 14.50 -7.00
C VAL A 150 -32.63 13.68 -7.79
N ARG A 151 -32.62 13.80 -9.13
CA ARG A 151 -31.68 13.07 -9.99
C ARG A 151 -30.21 13.44 -9.73
N ALA A 152 -29.90 14.73 -9.64
CA ALA A 152 -28.54 15.21 -9.38
C ALA A 152 -28.07 14.82 -7.97
N TYR A 153 -28.96 14.88 -6.98
CA TYR A 153 -28.67 14.53 -5.59
C TYR A 153 -28.45 13.02 -5.42
N SER A 154 -29.23 12.18 -6.11
CA SER A 154 -28.99 10.73 -6.14
C SER A 154 -27.64 10.38 -6.75
N LEU A 155 -27.26 11.02 -7.87
CA LEU A 155 -25.94 10.80 -8.49
C LEU A 155 -24.80 11.22 -7.55
N PHE A 156 -24.92 12.40 -6.94
CA PHE A 156 -23.98 12.87 -5.93
C PHE A 156 -23.85 11.85 -4.78
N GLY A 157 -24.98 11.33 -4.27
CA GLY A 157 -24.98 10.33 -3.20
C GLY A 157 -24.21 9.05 -3.55
N ILE A 158 -24.36 8.53 -4.77
CA ILE A 158 -23.61 7.35 -5.26
C ILE A 158 -22.10 7.62 -5.26
N GLU A 159 -21.69 8.77 -5.81
CA GLU A 159 -20.27 9.17 -5.84
C GLU A 159 -19.70 9.39 -4.42
N MET A 160 -20.52 9.87 -3.48
CA MET A 160 -20.12 10.01 -2.07
C MET A 160 -19.93 8.67 -1.37
N ILE A 161 -20.69 7.62 -1.73
CA ILE A 161 -20.50 6.27 -1.20
C ILE A 161 -19.16 5.69 -1.67
N GLU A 162 -18.84 5.83 -2.98
CA GLU A 162 -17.55 5.43 -3.56
C GLU A 162 -16.39 6.13 -2.83
N LEU A 163 -16.51 7.43 -2.60
CA LEU A 163 -15.52 8.18 -1.84
C LEU A 163 -15.41 7.71 -0.38
N ALA A 164 -16.51 7.51 0.32
CA ALA A 164 -16.49 7.12 1.73
C ALA A 164 -15.76 5.78 1.93
N TYR A 165 -15.91 4.86 0.97
CA TYR A 165 -15.14 3.63 0.92
C TYR A 165 -13.63 3.90 0.80
N LEU A 166 -13.21 4.76 -0.14
CA LEU A 166 -11.80 5.12 -0.35
C LEU A 166 -11.20 5.81 0.88
N ILE A 167 -11.88 6.79 1.47
CA ILE A 167 -11.44 7.50 2.68
C ILE A 167 -11.23 6.51 3.83
N ARG A 168 -12.19 5.61 4.06
CA ARG A 168 -12.09 4.62 5.14
C ARG A 168 -10.89 3.69 4.95
N ASN A 169 -10.65 3.24 3.72
CA ASN A 169 -9.50 2.39 3.44
C ASN A 169 -8.18 3.11 3.72
N GLN A 170 -8.08 4.39 3.34
CA GLN A 170 -6.86 5.18 3.56
C GLN A 170 -6.64 5.60 5.00
N GLN A 171 -7.70 5.85 5.77
CA GLN A 171 -7.58 6.27 7.16
C GLN A 171 -6.76 5.27 8.01
N ASN A 172 -6.84 3.98 7.69
CA ASN A 172 -6.11 2.93 8.39
C ASN A 172 -4.61 2.89 8.06
N ASN A 173 -4.19 3.48 6.94
CA ASN A 173 -2.81 3.45 6.47
C ASN A 173 -1.98 4.62 7.02
N ILE A 174 -2.62 5.66 7.56
CA ILE A 174 -1.94 6.85 8.08
C ILE A 174 -1.34 6.53 9.46
N LYS A 175 0.00 6.49 9.52
CA LYS A 175 0.73 6.20 10.77
C LYS A 175 0.91 7.43 11.66
N GLU A 176 1.13 8.59 11.06
CA GLU A 176 1.41 9.84 11.78
C GLU A 176 0.16 10.41 12.46
N GLU A 177 0.24 10.66 13.77
CA GLU A 177 -0.89 11.13 14.57
C GLU A 177 -1.44 12.48 14.08
N ARG A 178 -0.57 13.42 13.74
CA ARG A 178 -0.98 14.74 13.23
C ARG A 178 -1.84 14.61 11.97
N ARG A 179 -1.43 13.77 11.02
CA ARG A 179 -2.17 13.52 9.79
C ARG A 179 -3.47 12.76 10.03
N ARG A 180 -3.49 11.82 10.99
CA ARG A 180 -4.74 11.16 11.43
C ARG A 180 -5.74 12.17 11.97
N ALA A 181 -5.31 13.10 12.82
CA ALA A 181 -6.16 14.15 13.36
C ALA A 181 -6.71 15.07 12.26
N GLN A 182 -5.86 15.47 11.30
CA GLN A 182 -6.29 16.26 10.13
C GLN A 182 -7.31 15.52 9.27
N MET A 183 -7.08 14.24 8.96
CA MET A 183 -8.01 13.38 8.23
C MET A 183 -9.36 13.28 8.96
N PHE A 184 -9.33 13.04 10.26
CA PHE A 184 -10.53 12.92 11.08
C PHE A 184 -11.35 14.22 11.09
N SER A 185 -10.69 15.37 11.29
CA SER A 185 -11.34 16.68 11.25
C SER A 185 -11.96 16.97 9.88
N ALA A 186 -11.22 16.73 8.80
CA ALA A 186 -11.72 16.94 7.45
C ALA A 186 -12.95 16.06 7.14
N LYS A 187 -12.91 14.79 7.58
CA LYS A 187 -14.03 13.86 7.45
C LYS A 187 -15.27 14.34 8.21
N GLN A 188 -15.12 14.85 9.44
CA GLN A 188 -16.26 15.38 10.19
C GLN A 188 -16.91 16.58 9.49
N ILE A 189 -16.10 17.50 8.96
CA ILE A 189 -16.61 18.65 8.19
C ILE A 189 -17.36 18.15 6.96
N LEU A 190 -16.82 17.16 6.25
CA LEU A 190 -17.45 16.56 5.07
C LEU A 190 -18.81 15.92 5.43
N GLU A 191 -18.83 15.06 6.45
CA GLU A 191 -20.04 14.36 6.92
C GLU A 191 -21.13 15.35 7.36
N HIS A 192 -20.75 16.36 8.14
CA HIS A 192 -21.67 17.40 8.57
C HIS A 192 -22.23 18.19 7.38
N SER A 193 -21.36 18.59 6.44
CA SER A 193 -21.77 19.35 5.26
C SER A 193 -22.73 18.58 4.36
N ILE A 194 -22.52 17.27 4.19
CA ILE A 194 -23.46 16.39 3.46
C ILE A 194 -24.81 16.32 4.18
N SER A 195 -24.81 16.19 5.50
CA SER A 195 -26.03 16.07 6.30
C SER A 195 -26.96 17.30 6.13
N ILE A 196 -26.38 18.50 5.99
CA ILE A 196 -27.14 19.75 5.82
C ILE A 196 -27.37 20.15 4.35
N LEU A 197 -26.77 19.44 3.40
CA LEU A 197 -26.84 19.78 1.98
C LEU A 197 -28.25 19.69 1.43
N LEU A 198 -29.00 18.64 1.78
CA LEU A 198 -30.39 18.47 1.35
C LEU A 198 -31.26 19.64 1.83
N SER A 199 -31.15 19.99 3.11
CA SER A 199 -31.95 21.05 3.73
C SER A 199 -31.65 22.43 3.12
N SER A 200 -30.37 22.78 2.95
CA SER A 200 -29.97 24.05 2.33
C SER A 200 -30.36 24.15 0.86
N SER A 201 -30.27 23.04 0.11
CA SER A 201 -30.72 22.97 -1.28
C SER A 201 -32.24 23.03 -1.43
N LYS A 202 -32.98 22.43 -0.49
CA LYS A 202 -34.45 22.53 -0.46
C LYS A 202 -34.90 23.98 -0.19
N ALA A 203 -34.23 24.68 0.72
CA ALA A 203 -34.56 26.07 1.04
C ALA A 203 -34.41 27.00 -0.19
N THR A 204 -33.40 26.76 -1.03
CA THR A 204 -33.18 27.52 -2.27
C THR A 204 -34.21 27.20 -3.35
N LEU A 205 -34.69 25.96 -3.44
CA LEU A 205 -35.78 25.60 -4.36
C LEU A 205 -37.13 26.19 -3.94
N LEU A 206 -37.39 26.30 -2.63
CA LEU A 206 -38.62 26.89 -2.10
C LEU A 206 -38.61 28.43 -2.13
N HIS A 207 -37.44 29.04 -1.94
CA HIS A 207 -37.25 30.48 -1.88
C HIS A 207 -36.20 30.93 -2.91
N TYR A 208 -36.54 30.79 -4.20
CA TYR A 208 -35.60 30.99 -5.32
C TYR A 208 -35.01 32.41 -5.43
N ASP A 209 -35.70 33.42 -4.90
CA ASP A 209 -35.22 34.81 -4.88
C ASP A 209 -34.49 35.21 -3.59
N CYS A 210 -34.44 34.32 -2.59
CA CYS A 210 -33.79 34.62 -1.32
C CYS A 210 -32.26 34.47 -1.42
N MET A 211 -31.54 35.59 -1.35
CA MET A 211 -30.07 35.60 -1.39
C MET A 211 -29.47 34.83 -0.22
N ILE A 212 -30.02 34.97 1.00
CA ILE A 212 -29.52 34.28 2.19
C ILE A 212 -29.61 32.75 2.03
N ALA A 213 -30.68 32.25 1.40
CA ALA A 213 -30.83 30.82 1.12
C ALA A 213 -29.74 30.33 0.15
N LYS A 214 -29.44 31.13 -0.89
CA LYS A 214 -28.36 30.84 -1.85
C LYS A 214 -26.99 30.84 -1.19
N GLU A 215 -26.67 31.88 -0.41
CA GLU A 215 -25.39 31.99 0.31
C GLU A 215 -25.19 30.84 1.31
N ASN A 216 -26.24 30.44 2.02
CA ASN A 216 -26.18 29.30 2.94
C ASN A 216 -25.83 28.01 2.17
N ARG A 217 -26.56 27.71 1.09
CA ARG A 217 -26.28 26.54 0.24
C ARG A 217 -24.87 26.57 -0.35
N ASP A 218 -24.45 27.72 -0.87
CA ASP A 218 -23.15 27.89 -1.49
C ASP A 218 -22.01 27.74 -0.47
N THR A 219 -22.25 28.14 0.79
CA THR A 219 -21.35 27.87 1.91
C THR A 219 -21.21 26.37 2.15
N VAL A 220 -22.30 25.60 2.14
CA VAL A 220 -22.25 24.13 2.26
C VAL A 220 -21.43 23.51 1.13
N PHE A 221 -21.65 23.93 -0.12
CA PHE A 221 -20.84 23.47 -1.25
C PHE A 221 -19.36 23.80 -1.09
N CYS A 222 -19.04 25.00 -0.61
CA CYS A 222 -17.68 25.41 -0.31
C CYS A 222 -17.02 24.51 0.75
N GLN A 223 -17.75 24.18 1.83
CA GLN A 223 -17.25 23.31 2.90
C GLN A 223 -16.99 21.89 2.39
N ILE A 224 -17.87 21.33 1.57
CA ILE A 224 -17.66 20.01 0.94
C ILE A 224 -16.38 20.02 0.10
N ARG A 225 -16.20 21.02 -0.76
CA ARG A 225 -15.01 21.12 -1.62
C ARG A 225 -13.72 21.27 -0.80
N ARG A 226 -13.73 22.12 0.23
CA ARG A 226 -12.57 22.34 1.12
C ARG A 226 -12.21 21.10 1.92
N ALA A 227 -13.21 20.40 2.48
CA ALA A 227 -12.96 19.15 3.19
C ALA A 227 -12.36 18.10 2.25
N MET A 228 -12.85 18.01 1.01
CA MET A 228 -12.29 17.15 -0.03
C MET A 228 -10.87 17.53 -0.45
N ASP A 229 -10.55 18.82 -0.50
CA ASP A 229 -9.19 19.29 -0.74
C ASP A 229 -8.23 18.85 0.37
N LEU A 230 -8.65 18.99 1.63
CA LEU A 230 -7.85 18.60 2.78
C LEU A 230 -7.68 17.07 2.87
N ILE A 231 -8.73 16.28 2.63
CA ILE A 231 -8.64 14.82 2.58
C ILE A 231 -7.65 14.38 1.49
N HIS A 232 -7.75 14.95 0.29
CA HIS A 232 -6.84 14.65 -0.81
C HIS A 232 -5.40 15.05 -0.46
N PHE A 233 -5.20 16.21 0.15
CA PHE A 233 -3.89 16.68 0.60
C PHE A 233 -3.26 15.71 1.61
N VAL A 234 -4.00 15.34 2.66
CA VAL A 234 -3.50 14.44 3.70
C VAL A 234 -3.11 13.07 3.11
N VAL A 235 -3.93 12.50 2.23
CA VAL A 235 -3.61 11.21 1.58
C VAL A 235 -2.42 11.32 0.65
N LYS A 236 -2.36 12.39 -0.15
CA LYS A 236 -1.26 12.64 -1.08
C LYS A 236 0.07 12.77 -0.31
N ASP A 237 0.13 13.62 0.70
CA ASP A 237 1.36 13.90 1.45
C ASP A 237 1.87 12.68 2.23
N CYS A 238 0.98 11.81 2.71
CA CYS A 238 1.37 10.51 3.28
C CYS A 238 2.21 9.67 2.32
N ILE A 239 1.91 9.75 1.02
CA ILE A 239 2.52 8.91 0.00
C ILE A 239 3.78 9.58 -0.56
N PHE A 240 3.78 10.91 -0.73
CA PHE A 240 4.97 11.63 -1.19
C PHE A 240 6.13 11.63 -0.19
N GLU A 241 5.86 11.66 1.13
CA GLU A 241 6.93 11.50 2.13
C GLU A 241 7.62 10.13 2.02
N THR A 242 6.88 9.11 1.57
CA THR A 242 7.42 7.77 1.31
C THR A 242 8.23 7.73 0.00
N GLN A 243 7.84 8.52 -1.01
CA GLN A 243 8.53 8.63 -2.30
C GLN A 243 9.78 9.52 -2.28
N PHE A 244 9.85 10.57 -1.46
CA PHE A 244 11.05 11.42 -1.37
C PHE A 244 12.29 10.64 -0.89
N LEU A 245 12.08 9.54 -0.17
CA LEU A 245 13.15 8.61 0.22
C LEU A 245 13.66 7.73 -0.93
N THR A 246 12.96 7.68 -2.07
CA THR A 246 13.22 6.75 -3.18
C THR A 246 13.36 7.42 -4.56
N TYR A 247 12.78 8.61 -4.77
CA TYR A 247 12.80 9.29 -6.07
C TYR A 247 14.14 9.96 -6.40
N ASN A 248 15.05 10.08 -5.43
CA ASN A 248 16.39 10.65 -5.64
C ASN A 248 17.37 9.70 -6.36
N GLU A 249 16.86 8.62 -6.98
CA GLU A 249 17.65 7.64 -7.73
C GLU A 249 17.81 8.01 -9.23
N HIS A 250 16.92 8.83 -9.78
CA HIS A 250 16.91 9.13 -11.24
C HIS A 250 17.45 10.51 -11.63
N ALA A 251 17.66 11.42 -10.67
CA ALA A 251 18.29 12.74 -10.92
C ALA A 251 19.79 12.79 -10.55
N ALA A 252 20.29 11.84 -9.74
CA ALA A 252 21.68 11.80 -9.29
C ALA A 252 22.57 10.99 -10.26
N LYS A 253 22.59 11.37 -11.54
CA LYS A 253 23.59 10.83 -12.48
C LYS A 253 24.97 11.46 -12.35
N ASN A 254 25.16 12.41 -11.44
CA ASN A 254 26.46 12.93 -11.06
C ASN A 254 26.40 13.36 -9.59
N ILE A 255 27.44 13.02 -8.82
CA ILE A 255 27.64 13.25 -7.38
C ILE A 255 27.23 12.06 -6.51
N GLY A 256 28.16 11.10 -6.42
CA GLY A 256 28.57 10.42 -5.18
C GLY A 256 27.50 9.71 -4.34
N GLY A 257 27.31 8.41 -4.59
CA GLY A 257 27.45 7.33 -3.59
C GLY A 257 26.59 7.27 -2.32
N GLU A 258 25.83 8.29 -1.94
CA GLU A 258 25.27 8.37 -0.57
C GLU A 258 23.79 7.95 -0.47
N THR A 259 22.97 8.04 -1.54
CA THR A 259 21.51 7.85 -1.42
C THR A 259 21.01 6.41 -1.63
N VAL A 260 21.55 5.65 -2.59
CA VAL A 260 21.31 4.19 -2.68
C VAL A 260 21.86 3.51 -1.43
N GLN A 261 23.01 3.98 -0.94
CA GLN A 261 23.58 3.53 0.31
C GLN A 261 22.68 3.87 1.50
N SER A 262 22.04 5.05 1.56
CA SER A 262 21.08 5.38 2.64
C SER A 262 19.84 4.50 2.65
N SER A 263 19.20 4.25 1.50
CA SER A 263 18.02 3.37 1.43
C SER A 263 18.39 1.92 1.70
N THR A 264 19.55 1.49 1.22
CA THR A 264 20.13 0.18 1.57
C THR A 264 20.45 0.11 3.06
N ASN A 265 21.02 1.15 3.67
CA ASN A 265 21.36 1.22 5.09
C ASN A 265 20.11 1.23 5.97
N TYR A 266 19.03 1.91 5.56
CA TYR A 266 17.76 1.90 6.31
C TYR A 266 17.10 0.52 6.30
N LEU A 267 17.15 -0.16 5.15
CA LEU A 267 16.70 -1.55 5.03
C LEU A 267 17.62 -2.52 5.78
N THR A 268 18.94 -2.34 5.75
CA THR A 268 19.90 -3.10 6.55
C THR A 268 19.64 -2.90 8.04
N PHE A 269 19.39 -1.66 8.48
CA PHE A 269 18.99 -1.34 9.86
C PHE A 269 17.68 -2.05 10.26
N LEU A 270 16.67 -2.05 9.38
CA LEU A 270 15.43 -2.78 9.64
C LEU A 270 15.67 -4.30 9.71
N LEU A 271 16.48 -4.86 8.82
CA LEU A 271 16.82 -6.29 8.80
C LEU A 271 17.63 -6.71 10.03
N GLU A 272 18.58 -5.89 10.52
CA GLU A 272 19.30 -6.12 11.78
C GLU A 272 18.38 -6.04 13.00
N LYS A 273 17.39 -5.14 12.98
CA LYS A 273 16.38 -5.01 14.04
C LYS A 273 15.44 -6.22 14.10
N PHE A 274 15.20 -6.91 12.98
CA PHE A 274 14.43 -8.16 12.95
C PHE A 274 15.26 -9.41 13.25
N ARG A 275 16.59 -9.37 13.02
CA ARG A 275 17.53 -10.43 13.39
C ARG A 275 17.75 -10.55 14.91
N SER A 276 17.40 -9.52 15.69
CA SER A 276 17.69 -9.40 17.13
C SER A 276 16.52 -9.73 18.08
N LYS A 277 15.42 -10.34 17.60
CA LYS A 277 14.43 -10.94 18.51
C LYS A 277 14.62 -12.47 18.57
N PRO A 278 15.14 -13.03 19.68
CA PRO A 278 14.92 -14.43 19.99
C PRO A 278 13.40 -14.64 20.16
N LEU A 279 12.88 -15.78 19.67
CA LEU A 279 11.60 -16.27 20.14
C LEU A 279 11.74 -16.50 21.65
N ASP A 280 11.09 -15.68 22.47
CA ASP A 280 10.68 -16.08 23.82
C ASP A 280 9.46 -15.28 24.28
N ASP A 281 8.49 -16.07 24.78
CA ASP A 281 7.32 -15.78 25.60
C ASP A 281 6.26 -14.78 25.12
N ALA A 282 5.20 -15.36 24.55
CA ALA A 282 3.88 -14.77 24.51
C ALA A 282 3.35 -14.54 25.95
N LYS A 283 3.15 -13.28 26.34
CA LYS A 283 2.25 -12.92 27.45
C LYS A 283 0.90 -12.46 26.91
N PRO A 284 -0.22 -12.94 27.48
CA PRO A 284 -1.55 -12.56 27.03
C PRO A 284 -1.84 -11.13 27.48
N THR A 285 -1.98 -10.21 26.53
CA THR A 285 -2.49 -8.87 26.83
C THR A 285 -4.00 -8.88 26.66
N THR A 286 -4.69 -8.84 27.80
CA THR A 286 -6.14 -8.66 27.92
C THR A 286 -6.58 -7.41 27.16
N MET A 287 -7.37 -7.60 26.10
CA MET A 287 -8.04 -6.51 25.38
C MET A 287 -9.22 -6.00 26.22
N TYR A 288 -9.14 -4.76 26.67
CA TYR A 288 -10.31 -4.02 27.15
C TYR A 288 -11.25 -3.78 25.95
N ILE A 289 -12.41 -4.40 25.98
CA ILE A 289 -13.51 -4.16 25.04
C ILE A 289 -14.18 -2.84 25.44
N GLY A 290 -13.80 -1.75 24.78
CA GLY A 290 -14.53 -0.50 24.81
C GLY A 290 -15.73 -0.58 23.86
N ASN A 291 -16.93 -0.57 24.43
CA ASN A 291 -18.22 -0.56 23.74
C ASN A 291 -18.29 0.55 22.67
N ASN A 292 -18.50 0.16 21.41
CA ASN A 292 -18.88 1.08 20.34
C ASN A 292 -20.28 0.68 19.82
N ASN A 293 -21.27 1.48 20.22
CA ASN A 293 -22.66 1.39 19.76
C ASN A 293 -22.78 1.87 18.30
N TYR A 294 -22.64 0.95 17.34
CA TYR A 294 -22.92 1.21 15.92
C TYR A 294 -24.22 0.54 15.44
N SER A 295 -25.34 0.83 16.10
CA SER A 295 -26.66 0.32 15.69
C SER A 295 -27.70 1.40 15.37
N LYS A 296 -27.30 2.66 15.16
CA LYS A 296 -28.27 3.76 14.92
C LYS A 296 -28.12 4.55 13.62
N ILE A 297 -27.23 4.17 12.71
CA ILE A 297 -27.06 4.91 11.44
C ILE A 297 -27.98 4.37 10.32
N ALA A 298 -28.69 3.26 10.54
CA ALA A 298 -29.58 2.65 9.54
C ALA A 298 -31.09 2.97 9.72
N THR A 299 -31.49 3.76 10.72
CA THR A 299 -32.92 3.98 11.05
C THR A 299 -33.44 5.40 10.77
N SER A 300 -32.67 6.28 10.13
CA SER A 300 -33.17 7.62 9.75
C SER A 300 -33.65 7.76 8.31
N THR A 301 -33.72 6.67 7.53
CA THR A 301 -34.19 6.73 6.13
C THR A 301 -35.67 6.39 5.95
N THR A 302 -36.45 6.26 7.02
CA THR A 302 -37.90 6.06 6.96
C THR A 302 -38.64 7.14 7.71
N LEU A 303 -38.63 8.38 7.20
CA LEU A 303 -39.72 9.32 7.45
C LEU A 303 -39.72 10.46 6.42
N THR A 304 -40.88 10.62 5.76
CA THR A 304 -41.45 11.83 5.13
C THR A 304 -41.81 11.73 3.63
N GLU A 305 -42.51 10.65 3.26
CA GLU A 305 -43.40 10.65 2.09
C GLU A 305 -44.79 11.30 2.37
N LYS A 306 -45.06 11.78 3.60
CA LYS A 306 -46.39 12.27 4.02
C LYS A 306 -46.49 13.76 4.41
N LYS A 307 -45.59 14.64 3.93
CA LYS A 307 -45.73 16.09 4.13
C LYS A 307 -45.46 16.90 2.86
N TRP A 308 -46.06 16.46 1.76
CA TRP A 308 -46.01 17.19 0.48
C TRP A 308 -47.39 17.62 -0.06
N ASN A 309 -48.48 17.38 0.70
CA ASN A 309 -49.81 17.92 0.42
C ASN A 309 -50.38 18.56 1.68
N ASN A 310 -50.09 19.86 1.86
CA ASN A 310 -50.92 20.92 2.46
C ASN A 310 -50.10 22.19 2.58
#